data_AF-R7QJS8-F1
#
_entry.id   AF-R7QJS8-F1
#
_cell.length_a   1.000
_cell.length_b   1.000
_cell.length_c   1.000
_cell.angle_alpha   90.00
_cell.angle_beta   90.00
_cell.angle_gamma   90.00
#
_symmetry.space_group_name_H-M   'P 1'
#
loop_
_entity.id
_entity.type
_entity.pdbx_description
1 polymer ?
#
loop_
_entity_poly.entity_id
_entity_poly.type
_entity_poly.pdbx_seq_one_letter_code
_entity_poly.pdbx_strand_id
1 'polypeptide(L)'
;MLARTAASLERKVEAVERDIGAMEEEYITSTWAHGNVLRGWDGFVRRVDRGKQMKGGGSGTATGAPKYRKSRPSDRIFSLSSATSKFRRENPDVQIQKRPPDKKKKKKR
;
A
#
# COMPACT_ATOMS: atom_id res chain seq x y z
N MET A 1 19.16 35.69 -7.79
CA MET A 1 18.47 35.11 -6.61
C MET A 1 17.62 33.88 -6.94
N LEU A 2 16.89 33.86 -8.07
CA LEU A 2 16.02 32.75 -8.50
C LEU A 2 16.67 31.35 -8.56
N ALA A 3 17.94 31.24 -8.96
CA ALA A 3 18.64 29.95 -9.01
C ALA A 3 18.85 29.31 -7.63
N ARG A 4 19.05 30.14 -6.57
CA ARG A 4 19.21 29.63 -5.19
C ARG A 4 17.89 29.14 -4.62
N THR A 5 16.78 29.78 -4.98
CA THR A 5 15.43 29.33 -4.58
C THR A 5 15.04 28.06 -5.31
N ALA A 6 15.35 27.93 -6.61
CA ALA A 6 15.11 26.72 -7.38
C ALA A 6 15.86 25.51 -6.80
N ALA A 7 17.18 25.63 -6.57
CA ALA A 7 17.97 24.57 -5.97
C ALA A 7 17.52 24.20 -4.54
N SER A 8 17.01 25.16 -3.76
CA SER A 8 16.43 24.88 -2.45
C SER A 8 15.13 24.08 -2.54
N LEU A 9 14.26 24.42 -3.52
CA LEU A 9 13.02 23.71 -3.76
C LEU A 9 13.27 22.27 -4.23
N GLU A 10 14.22 22.06 -5.14
CA GLU A 10 14.60 20.73 -5.60
C GLU A 10 15.05 19.84 -4.43
N ARG A 11 15.92 20.36 -3.54
CA ARG A 11 16.33 19.62 -2.33
C ARG A 11 15.18 19.29 -1.40
N LYS A 12 14.21 20.20 -1.25
CA LYS A 12 13.00 19.95 -0.44
C LYS A 12 12.12 18.88 -1.06
N VAL A 13 11.95 18.90 -2.39
CA VAL A 13 11.20 17.86 -3.12
C VAL A 13 11.87 16.50 -2.91
N GLU A 14 13.19 16.42 -3.07
CA GLU A 14 13.93 15.17 -2.86
C GLU A 14 13.82 14.65 -1.41
N ALA A 15 13.84 15.55 -0.42
CA ALA A 15 13.66 15.18 0.97
C ALA A 15 12.27 14.59 1.21
N VAL A 16 11.22 15.25 0.70
CA VAL A 16 9.83 14.77 0.82
C VAL A 16 9.63 13.42 0.12
N GLU A 17 10.20 13.23 -1.07
CA GLU A 17 10.11 11.95 -1.79
C GLU A 17 10.79 10.81 -1.02
N ARG A 18 11.92 11.09 -0.36
CA ARG A 18 12.59 10.12 0.52
C ARG A 18 11.72 9.76 1.72
N ASP A 19 11.11 10.76 2.36
CA ASP A 19 10.25 10.57 3.51
C ASP A 19 8.99 9.76 3.14
N ILE A 20 8.38 10.05 1.98
CA ILE A 20 7.27 9.27 1.44
C ILE A 20 7.67 7.80 1.29
N GLY A 21 8.82 7.52 0.67
CA GLY A 21 9.28 6.15 0.46
C GLY A 21 9.48 5.37 1.76
N ALA A 22 10.02 6.01 2.80
CA ALA A 22 10.20 5.40 4.12
C ALA A 22 8.86 5.14 4.83
N MET A 23 7.97 6.14 4.84
CA MET A 23 6.64 6.02 5.43
C MET A 23 5.80 4.95 4.74
N GLU A 24 5.88 4.83 3.42
CA GLU A 24 5.19 3.77 2.68
C GLU A 24 5.63 2.38 3.10
N GLU A 25 6.94 2.17 3.26
CA GLU A 25 7.48 0.88 3.66
C GLU A 25 7.03 0.48 5.07
N GLU A 26 7.10 1.41 6.02
CA GLU A 26 6.63 1.21 7.39
C GLU A 26 5.10 0.97 7.44
N TYR A 27 4.33 1.76 6.68
CA TYR A 27 2.88 1.61 6.62
C TYR A 27 2.47 0.24 6.06
N ILE A 28 3.08 -0.20 4.95
CA ILE A 28 2.74 -1.48 4.32
C ILE A 28 3.05 -2.64 5.27
N THR A 29 4.19 -2.61 5.92
CA THR A 29 4.65 -3.68 6.81
C THR A 29 3.80 -3.79 8.06
N SER A 30 3.45 -2.66 8.69
CA SER A 30 2.64 -2.61 9.92
C SER A 30 1.15 -2.91 9.68
N THR A 31 0.60 -2.49 8.54
CA THR A 31 -0.85 -2.58 8.26
C THR A 31 -1.26 -3.81 7.45
N TRP A 32 -0.31 -4.65 7.02
CA TRP A 32 -0.57 -5.76 6.11
C TRP A 32 -1.68 -6.72 6.60
N ALA A 33 -1.69 -7.00 7.91
CA ALA A 33 -2.64 -7.91 8.54
C ALA A 33 -4.02 -7.28 8.84
N HIS A 34 -4.12 -5.95 8.88
CA HIS A 34 -5.27 -5.21 9.42
C HIS A 34 -6.17 -4.55 8.36
N GLY A 35 -5.88 -4.80 7.08
CA GLY A 35 -6.49 -4.04 5.99
C GLY A 35 -5.83 -2.67 5.85
N ASN A 36 -5.66 -2.23 4.61
CA ASN A 36 -4.94 -0.99 4.31
C ASN A 36 -5.40 -0.40 2.97
N VAL A 37 -4.89 0.78 2.61
CA VAL A 37 -5.27 1.48 1.37
C VAL A 37 -5.09 0.60 0.13
N LEU A 38 -4.05 -0.23 0.10
CA LEU A 38 -3.74 -1.09 -1.06
C LEU A 38 -4.80 -2.18 -1.26
N ARG A 39 -5.14 -2.91 -0.19
CA ARG A 39 -6.02 -4.10 -0.26
C ARG A 39 -7.48 -3.80 0.09
N GLY A 40 -7.72 -2.67 0.73
CA GLY A 40 -9.02 -2.26 1.25
C GLY A 40 -9.36 -2.96 2.55
N TRP A 41 -10.40 -2.47 3.19
CA TRP A 41 -10.87 -2.97 4.48
C TRP A 41 -12.03 -3.96 4.37
N ASP A 42 -12.74 -4.04 3.24
CA ASP A 42 -13.88 -4.96 3.07
C ASP A 42 -13.50 -6.42 3.32
N GLY A 43 -12.38 -6.86 2.74
CA GLY A 43 -11.86 -8.21 2.97
C GLY A 43 -11.34 -8.43 4.39
N PHE A 44 -10.96 -7.37 5.12
CA PHE A 44 -10.54 -7.46 6.51
C PHE A 44 -11.74 -7.70 7.43
N VAL A 45 -12.78 -6.87 7.33
CA VAL A 45 -14.02 -7.00 8.12
C VAL A 45 -14.63 -8.39 7.95
N ARG A 46 -14.82 -8.84 6.71
CA ARG A 46 -15.42 -10.17 6.40
C ARG A 46 -14.55 -11.37 6.83
N ARG A 47 -13.27 -11.16 7.12
CA ARG A 47 -12.36 -12.20 7.66
C ARG A 47 -12.32 -12.18 9.18
N VAL A 48 -12.35 -11.00 9.79
CA VAL A 48 -12.50 -10.84 11.25
C VAL A 48 -13.82 -11.45 11.71
N ASP A 49 -14.92 -11.17 11.00
CA ASP A 49 -16.25 -11.71 11.32
C ASP A 49 -16.30 -13.24 11.25
N ARG A 50 -15.65 -13.83 10.23
CA ARG A 50 -15.53 -15.30 10.08
C ARG A 50 -14.59 -15.94 11.09
N GLY A 51 -13.54 -15.25 11.52
CA GLY A 51 -12.64 -15.71 12.57
C GLY A 51 -13.33 -15.79 13.94
N LYS A 52 -14.20 -14.82 14.23
CA LYS A 52 -14.96 -14.75 15.50
C LYS A 52 -15.95 -15.91 15.67
N GLN A 53 -16.41 -16.50 14.57
CA GLN A 53 -17.40 -17.58 14.58
C GLN A 53 -16.77 -18.98 14.79
N MET A 54 -15.44 -19.13 14.65
CA MET A 54 -14.81 -20.47 14.65
C MET A 54 -14.05 -20.88 15.91
N LYS A 55 -13.45 -20.01 16.73
CA LYS A 55 -12.95 -20.39 18.08
C LYS A 55 -12.89 -19.16 18.98
N GLY A 56 -13.38 -19.32 20.22
CA GLY A 56 -13.27 -18.31 21.27
C GLY A 56 -11.82 -17.88 21.52
N GLY A 57 -11.62 -16.57 21.62
CA GLY A 57 -10.34 -15.94 21.96
C GLY A 57 -9.37 -15.81 20.78
N GLY A 58 -9.28 -14.61 20.20
CA GLY A 58 -8.24 -14.33 19.21
C GLY A 58 -8.23 -12.88 18.77
N SER A 59 -7.07 -12.22 18.89
CA SER A 59 -6.82 -10.83 18.53
C SER A 59 -7.30 -10.50 17.10
N GLY A 60 -7.68 -9.24 16.86
CA GLY A 60 -8.28 -8.70 15.62
C GLY A 60 -7.43 -8.78 14.34
N THR A 61 -6.64 -9.83 14.18
CA THR A 61 -5.94 -10.19 12.95
C THR A 61 -6.86 -11.05 12.08
N ALA A 62 -7.03 -10.66 10.81
CA ALA A 62 -7.80 -11.45 9.86
C ALA A 62 -7.14 -12.83 9.68
N THR A 63 -7.82 -13.89 10.12
CA THR A 63 -7.35 -15.27 10.01
C THR A 63 -7.00 -15.61 8.55
N GLY A 64 -5.73 -15.94 8.31
CA GLY A 64 -5.21 -16.35 6.99
C GLY A 64 -4.38 -15.30 6.22
N ALA A 65 -4.27 -14.06 6.68
CA ALA A 65 -3.30 -13.11 6.12
C ALA A 65 -1.92 -13.31 6.80
N PRO A 66 -0.80 -13.28 6.06
CA PRO A 66 0.52 -13.25 6.69
C PRO A 66 0.61 -12.07 7.66
N LYS A 67 1.17 -12.28 8.86
CA LYS A 67 1.36 -11.19 9.83
C LYS A 67 2.31 -10.10 9.30
N TYR A 68 3.15 -10.46 8.34
CA TYR A 68 4.15 -9.59 7.74
C TYR A 68 4.30 -9.88 6.25
N ARG A 69 4.56 -8.82 5.47
CA ARG A 69 4.97 -8.93 4.06
C ARG A 69 5.95 -7.81 3.75
N LYS A 70 7.01 -8.14 3.01
CA LYS A 70 7.94 -7.15 2.46
C LYS A 70 7.22 -6.25 1.44
N SER A 71 7.47 -4.95 1.50
CA SER A 71 6.98 -3.98 0.51
C SER A 71 7.49 -4.37 -0.88
N ARG A 72 6.59 -4.48 -1.87
CA ARG A 72 6.98 -4.65 -3.28
C ARG A 72 6.94 -3.30 -3.98
N PRO A 73 7.71 -3.10 -5.07
CA PRO A 73 7.68 -1.83 -5.78
C PRO A 73 6.29 -1.42 -6.26
N SER A 74 5.46 -2.38 -6.69
CA SER A 74 4.07 -2.14 -7.11
C SER A 74 3.12 -1.68 -6.00
N ASP A 75 3.52 -1.87 -4.74
CA ASP A 75 2.72 -1.51 -3.57
C ASP A 75 2.98 -0.06 -3.13
N ARG A 76 4.06 0.58 -3.62
CA ARG A 76 4.45 1.96 -3.29
C ARG A 76 3.74 2.98 -4.17
N ILE A 77 2.42 3.01 -4.06
CA ILE A 77 1.54 3.80 -4.94
C ILE A 77 1.78 5.31 -4.86
N PHE A 78 2.23 5.83 -3.71
CA PHE A 78 2.53 7.25 -3.55
C PHE A 78 3.86 7.59 -4.22
N SER A 79 4.90 6.79 -4.02
CA SER A 79 6.17 6.94 -4.75
C SER A 79 5.99 6.83 -6.27
N LEU A 80 5.10 5.94 -6.72
CA LEU A 80 4.78 5.76 -8.15
C LEU A 80 3.94 6.90 -8.75
N SER A 81 3.21 7.66 -7.93
CA SER A 81 2.37 8.79 -8.39
C SER A 81 3.19 10.00 -8.84
N SER A 82 4.42 10.17 -8.32
CA SER A 82 5.33 11.21 -8.77
C SER A 82 6.10 10.74 -10.01
N ALA A 83 5.90 11.43 -11.13
CA ALA A 83 6.67 11.15 -12.36
C ALA A 83 8.14 11.55 -12.23
N THR A 84 8.44 12.49 -11.34
CA THR A 84 9.79 13.01 -11.12
C THR A 84 10.59 12.22 -10.09
N SER A 85 9.93 11.32 -9.34
CA SER A 85 10.59 10.66 -8.22
C SER A 85 11.72 9.73 -8.66
N LYS A 86 12.77 9.69 -7.83
CA LYS A 86 13.89 8.74 -8.01
C LYS A 86 13.37 7.30 -8.06
N PHE A 87 12.41 6.97 -7.21
CA PHE A 87 11.77 5.66 -7.17
C PHE A 87 11.11 5.28 -8.50
N ARG A 88 10.40 6.22 -9.14
CA ARG A 88 9.74 5.98 -10.43
C ARG A 88 10.75 5.81 -11.57
N ARG A 89 11.87 6.55 -11.55
CA ARG A 89 12.95 6.42 -12.53
C ARG A 89 13.66 5.07 -12.44
N GLU A 90 13.83 4.55 -11.22
CA GLU A 90 14.40 3.22 -10.98
C GLU A 90 13.43 2.08 -11.31
N ASN A 91 12.12 2.35 -11.29
CA ASN A 91 11.05 1.36 -11.50
C ASN A 91 10.09 1.81 -12.63
N PRO A 92 10.57 2.00 -13.87
CA PRO A 92 9.77 2.59 -14.95
C PRO A 92 8.59 1.70 -15.37
N ASP A 93 8.79 0.38 -15.36
CA ASP A 93 7.80 -0.62 -15.81
C ASP A 93 6.76 -0.98 -14.75
N VAL A 94 6.95 -0.51 -13.52
CA VAL A 94 6.07 -0.86 -12.40
C VAL A 94 4.77 -0.05 -12.51
N GLN A 95 3.70 -0.75 -12.84
CA GLN A 95 2.36 -0.19 -12.84
C GLN A 95 1.67 -0.39 -11.50
N ILE A 96 0.91 0.62 -11.07
CA ILE A 96 0.02 0.51 -9.92
C ILE A 96 -1.00 -0.58 -10.23
N GLN A 97 -1.03 -1.64 -9.41
CA GLN A 97 -1.95 -2.76 -9.60
C GLN A 97 -3.39 -2.27 -9.46
N LYS A 98 -4.10 -2.17 -10.59
CA LYS A 98 -5.55 -1.93 -10.58
C LYS A 98 -6.22 -3.18 -10.05
N ARG A 99 -7.13 -3.03 -9.08
CA ARG A 99 -7.95 -4.16 -8.67
C ARG A 99 -8.74 -4.65 -9.88
N PRO A 100 -8.72 -5.96 -10.18
CA PRO A 100 -9.62 -6.49 -11.19
C PRO A 100 -11.06 -6.20 -10.75
N PRO A 101 -11.97 -5.85 -11.69
CA PRO A 101 -13.36 -5.65 -11.34
C PRO A 101 -13.94 -6.91 -10.71
N ASP A 102 -14.73 -6.74 -9.65
CA ASP A 102 -15.38 -7.84 -8.96
C ASP A 102 -16.22 -8.65 -9.96
N LYS A 103 -15.72 -9.81 -10.36
CA LYS A 103 -16.50 -10.74 -11.19
C LYS A 103 -17.62 -11.27 -10.30
N LYS A 104 -18.80 -10.64 -10.37
CA LYS A 104 -20.04 -11.16 -9.79
C LYS A 104 -20.22 -12.58 -10.35
N LYS A 105 -19.89 -13.61 -9.55
CA LYS A 105 -20.17 -14.99 -9.90
C LYS A 105 -21.68 -15.10 -10.07
N LYS A 106 -22.16 -15.19 -11.32
CA LYS A 106 -23.55 -15.55 -11.61
C LYS A 106 -23.81 -16.88 -10.93
N LYS A 107 -24.60 -16.87 -9.86
CA LYS A 107 -25.11 -18.06 -9.20
C LYS A 107 -25.99 -18.76 -10.25
N LYS A 108 -25.51 -19.87 -10.82
CA LYS A 108 -26.36 -20.74 -11.65
C LYS A 108 -27.49 -21.22 -10.73
N ARG A 109 -28.72 -20.88 -11.10
CA ARG A 109 -29.93 -21.48 -10.53
C ARG A 109 -30.09 -22.88 -11.09
#